data_AF-A0A645JJM7-F1
#
_entry.id   AF-A0A645JJM7-F1
#
_cell.length_a   1.000
_cell.length_b   1.000
_cell.length_c   1.000
_cell.angle_alpha   90.00
_cell.angle_beta   90.00
_cell.angle_gamma   90.00
#
_symmetry.space_group_name_H-M   'P 1'
#
loop_
_entity.id
_entity.type
_entity.pdbx_description
1 polymer ?
#
loop_
_entity_poly.entity_id
_entity_poly.type
_entity_poly.pdbx_seq_one_letter_code
_entity_poly.pdbx_strand_id
1 'polypeptide(L)' 'MGKGEIEYVKDRAGHDRRYAIDSTKIENELGWYPAIEFNDGIKRTIQWYLNNRQWWEKFNSGENKKYYKSLNTL' A
#
# COMPACT_ATOMS: atom_id res chain seq x y z
N MET A 1 12.56 -6.38 13.81
CA MET A 1 12.06 -5.02 13.52
C MET A 1 12.39 -4.18 14.73
N GLY A 2 13.27 -3.20 14.56
CA GLY A 2 13.84 -2.43 15.67
C GLY A 2 12.83 -1.41 16.20
N LYS A 3 12.87 -1.13 17.51
CA LYS A 3 12.14 0.03 18.06
C LYS A 3 12.61 1.30 17.32
N GLY A 4 11.67 2.03 16.71
CA GLY A 4 11.94 3.29 16.00
C GLY A 4 11.61 3.29 14.49
N GLU A 5 11.23 2.15 13.91
CA GLU A 5 10.89 2.06 12.47
C GLU A 5 9.42 2.40 12.15
N ILE A 6 8.59 2.64 13.17
CA ILE A 6 7.16 2.93 13.05
C ILE A 6 6.78 4.05 14.03
N GLU A 7 6.01 5.03 13.55
CA GLU A 7 5.52 6.17 14.33
C GLU A 7 3.99 6.28 14.21
N TYR A 8 3.31 6.58 15.32
CA TYR A 8 1.89 6.93 15.28
C TYR A 8 1.74 8.39 14.89
N VAL A 9 0.95 8.65 13.85
CA VAL A 9 0.65 10.01 13.37
C VAL A 9 -0.84 10.31 13.54
N LYS A 10 -1.22 11.57 13.34
CA LYS A 10 -2.61 12.01 13.35
C LYS A 10 -3.42 11.22 12.32
N ASP A 11 -4.59 10.75 12.75
CA ASP A 11 -5.47 9.94 11.91
C ASP A 11 -6.12 10.77 10.79
N ARG A 12 -6.51 10.11 9.69
CA ARG A 12 -7.19 10.76 8.57
C ARG A 12 -8.58 11.23 9.01
N ALA A 13 -8.94 12.49 8.73
CA ALA A 13 -10.29 12.98 8.96
C ALA A 13 -11.30 12.14 8.14
N GLY A 14 -12.33 11.59 8.80
CA GLY A 14 -13.28 10.67 8.16
C GLY A 14 -12.67 9.31 7.77
N HIS A 15 -11.79 8.74 8.60
CA HIS A 15 -11.20 7.43 8.32
C HIS A 15 -12.24 6.29 8.39
N ASP A 16 -12.72 5.85 7.22
CA ASP A 16 -13.43 4.58 7.07
C ASP A 16 -12.60 3.42 7.61
N ARG A 17 -13.10 2.78 8.66
CA ARG A 17 -12.32 1.80 9.43
C ARG A 17 -12.20 0.43 8.77
N ARG A 18 -13.15 0.07 7.91
CA ARG A 18 -13.24 -1.28 7.34
C ARG A 18 -13.86 -1.26 5.97
N TYR A 19 -13.12 -1.81 5.01
CA TYR A 19 -13.65 -2.24 3.73
C TYR A 19 -13.62 -3.78 3.68
N ALA A 20 -14.67 -4.37 3.15
CA ALA A 20 -14.77 -5.79 2.90
C ALA A 20 -15.59 -6.00 1.62
N ILE A 21 -15.18 -6.96 0.80
CA ILE A 21 -15.84 -7.33 -0.45
C ILE A 21 -16.25 -8.80 -0.34
N ASP A 22 -17.46 -9.11 -0.78
CA ASP A 22 -17.94 -10.47 -1.00
C ASP A 22 -17.77 -10.81 -2.49
N SER A 23 -16.89 -11.76 -2.79
CA SER A 23 -16.57 -12.22 -4.14
C SER A 23 -17.42 -13.41 -4.62
N THR A 24 -18.39 -13.88 -3.82
CA THR A 24 -19.20 -15.08 -4.12
C THR A 24 -19.83 -15.04 -5.51
N LYS A 25 -20.29 -13.87 -5.96
CA LYS A 25 -20.94 -13.74 -7.27
C LYS A 25 -19.98 -14.06 -8.42
N ILE A 26 -18.78 -13.48 -8.42
CA ILE A 26 -17.82 -13.65 -9.50
C ILE A 26 -17.20 -15.06 -9.50
N GLU A 27 -17.04 -15.65 -8.31
CA GLU A 27 -16.63 -17.04 -8.13
C GLU A 27 -17.64 -18.02 -8.76
N ASN A 28 -18.93 -17.82 -8.49
CA ASN A 28 -19.97 -18.72 -8.97
C ASN A 28 -20.32 -18.53 -10.45
N GLU A 29 -20.41 -17.27 -10.91
CA GLU A 29 -20.88 -16.98 -12.27
C GLU A 29 -19.76 -17.11 -13.31
N LEU A 30 -18.52 -16.81 -12.93
CA LEU A 30 -17.38 -16.77 -13.86
C LEU A 30 -16.27 -17.76 -13.51
N GLY A 31 -16.37 -18.48 -12.39
CA GLY A 31 -15.33 -19.41 -11.94
C GLY A 31 -14.02 -18.71 -11.57
N TRP A 32 -14.04 -17.40 -11.31
CA TRP A 32 -12.84 -16.65 -10.97
C TRP A 32 -12.46 -16.86 -9.51
N TYR A 33 -11.17 -17.07 -9.26
CA TYR A 33 -10.59 -17.11 -7.92
C TYR A 33 -9.26 -16.33 -7.90
N PRO A 34 -8.89 -15.72 -6.76
CA PRO A 34 -7.59 -15.07 -6.64
C PRO A 34 -6.46 -16.09 -6.81
N ALA A 35 -5.52 -15.80 -7.70
CA ALA A 35 -4.38 -16.68 -7.95
C ALA A 35 -3.23 -16.52 -6.94
N ILE A 36 -3.29 -15.49 -6.09
CA ILE A 36 -2.18 -15.11 -5.20
C ILE A 36 -2.76 -14.74 -3.83
N GLU A 37 -2.30 -15.45 -2.80
CA GLU A 37 -2.57 -15.12 -1.41
C GLU A 37 -1.82 -13.85 -0.97
N PHE A 38 -2.37 -13.12 0.00
CA PHE A 38 -1.77 -11.86 0.48
C PHE A 38 -0.30 -12.02 0.90
N ASN A 39 0.01 -13.08 1.65
CA ASN A 39 1.37 -13.32 2.18
C ASN A 39 2.42 -13.49 1.09
N ASP A 40 2.05 -14.05 -0.06
CA ASP A 40 2.96 -14.23 -1.18
C ASP A 40 2.98 -12.98 -2.07
N GLY A 41 1.82 -12.35 -2.26
CA GLY A 41 1.70 -11.07 -2.97
C GLY A 41 2.55 -9.97 -2.33
N ILE A 42 2.52 -9.83 -1.00
CA ILE A 42 3.27 -8.78 -0.31
C ILE A 42 4.79 -8.99 -0.40
N LYS A 43 5.27 -10.23 -0.31
CA LYS A 43 6.69 -10.56 -0.50
C LYS A 43 7.16 -10.21 -1.91
N ARG A 44 6.38 -10.61 -2.92
CA ARG A 44 6.66 -10.30 -4.34
C ARG A 44 6.67 -8.79 -4.59
N THR A 45 5.75 -8.08 -3.96
CA THR A 45 5.66 -6.62 -4.04
C THR A 45 6.92 -5.96 -3.47
N ILE A 46 7.33 -6.33 -2.24
CA ILE A 46 8.55 -5.82 -1.62
C ILE A 46 9.76 -6.08 -2.53
N GLN A 47 9.92 -7.31 -3.03
CA GLN A 47 11.03 -7.67 -3.92
C GLN A 47 11.01 -6.85 -5.21
N TRP A 48 9.83 -6.60 -5.77
CA TRP A 48 9.69 -5.76 -6.96
C TRP A 48 10.19 -4.34 -6.69
N TYR A 49 9.83 -3.71 -5.57
CA TYR A 49 10.31 -2.35 -5.24
C TYR A 49 11.82 -2.28 -5.05
N LEU A 50 12.42 -3.32 -4.43
CA LEU A 50 13.87 -3.40 -4.27
C LEU A 50 14.59 -3.53 -5.62
N ASN A 51 14.05 -4.35 -6.52
CA ASN A 51 14.65 -4.61 -7.83
C ASN A 51 14.42 -3.49 -8.85
N ASN A 52 13.37 -2.69 -8.67
CA ASN A 52 12.95 -1.65 -9.62
C ASN A 52 13.21 -0.23 -9.07
N ARG A 53 14.32 -0.04 -8.36
CA ARG A 53 14.68 1.22 -7.72
C ARG A 53 14.70 2.41 -8.69
N GLN A 54 15.34 2.25 -9.84
CA GLN A 54 15.39 3.28 -10.89
C GLN A 54 14.00 3.72 -11.36
N TRP A 55 13.02 2.82 -11.30
CA TRP A 55 11.65 3.12 -11.74
C TRP A 55 10.96 4.10 -10.79
N TRP A 56 11.03 3.89 -9.47
CA TRP A 56 10.31 4.75 -8.52
C TRP A 56 11.12 5.97 -8.06
N GLU A 57 12.46 5.93 -8.10
CA GLU A 57 13.30 7.02 -7.59
C GLU A 57 13.07 8.35 -8.32
N LYS A 58 12.79 8.31 -9.62
CA LYS A 58 12.49 9.51 -10.42
C LYS A 58 11.23 10.26 -9.96
N PHE A 59 10.28 9.56 -9.34
CA PHE A 59 9.08 10.17 -8.78
C PHE A 59 9.33 10.74 -7.38
N ASN A 60 10.40 10.35 -6.70
CA ASN A 60 10.77 10.88 -5.39
C ASN A 60 11.53 12.23 -5.47
N SER A 61 11.19 13.06 -6.47
CA SER A 61 11.76 14.39 -6.67
C SER A 61 11.27 15.38 -5.60
N GLY A 62 11.92 16.55 -5.51
CA GLY A 62 11.70 17.52 -4.43
C GLY A 62 10.26 18.02 -4.27
N GLU A 63 9.42 17.96 -5.31
CA GLU A 63 8.01 18.36 -5.25
C GLU A 63 7.16 17.36 -4.46
N ASN A 64 7.37 16.05 -4.64
CA ASN A 64 6.69 15.02 -3.84
C ASN A 64 7.09 15.14 -2.36
N LYS A 65 8.35 15.44 -2.06
CA LYS A 65 8.80 15.67 -0.69
C LYS A 65 8.11 16.87 -0.02
N LYS A 66 7.84 17.95 -0.77
CA LYS A 66 7.09 19.13 -0.26
C LYS A 66 5.64 18.76 0.04
N TYR A 67 4.99 18.02 -0.85
CA TYR A 67 3.62 17.53 -0.65
C TYR A 67 3.50 16.68 0.63
N TYR A 68 4.33 15.64 0.78
CA TYR A 68 4.30 14.79 1.98
C TYR A 68 4.67 15.55 3.26
N LYS A 69 5.56 16.55 3.20
CA LYS A 69 5.83 17.42 4.35
C LYS A 69 4.58 18.19 4.77
N SER A 70 3.81 18.72 3.83
CA SER A 70 2.58 19.46 4.16
C SER A 70 1.51 18.59 4.82
N LEU A 71 1.42 17.31 4.46
CA LEU A 71 0.49 16.35 5.09
C LEU A 71 0.85 16.07 6.55
N ASN A 72 2.14 16.04 6.88
CA ASN A 72 2.63 15.74 8.24
C ASN A 72 2.77 16.98 9.14
N THR A 73 2.43 18.18 8.65
CA THR A 73 2.54 19.44 9.43
C THR A 73 1.16 20.00 9.84
N LEU A 74 0.06 19.25 9.62
CA LEU A 74 -1.32 19.57 10.01
C LEU A 74 -1.80 18.73 11.20
#